data_AF-A0A1M6LSL4-F1
#
_entry.id   AF-A0A1M6LSL4-F1
#
_cell.length_a   1.000
_cell.length_b   1.000
_cell.length_c   1.000
_cell.angle_alpha   90.00
_cell.angle_beta   90.00
_cell.angle_gamma   90.00
#
_symmetry.space_group_name_H-M   'P 1'
#
loop_
_entity.id
_entity.type
_entity.pdbx_description
1 polymer ?
#
loop_
_entity_poly.entity_id
_entity_poly.type
_entity_poly.pdbx_seq_one_letter_code
_entity_poly.pdbx_strand_id
1 'polypeptide(L)'
;MKKNSTSALIFICTFLVVSIVIVMIHEKNIKATKTNDPTNTISSKEDKPSIAISENRFEGLTLTNKDIGIPVICYHAISESTNNDLLLSPKKFEEQLNYLKENNYTPITMDELYGFLKEEKEVPEKSVVLTFDDGYKDNYTNAFPILKKFNFKATIYVISDSIEDNLYLTKEQIKEMSDYGIDIESHTQKHDNLSTLNLDKQYETMLNSKEALEKITKKTVSYIAYPFGKYNPNTRIAAEKAGYKLGFNLAGGLADKHDNAYNIDRLYIGGNYTLSQFISKISKTHK
;
A
#
# COMPACT_ATOMS: atom_id res chain seq x y z
N MET A 1 -26.90 -3.48 -75.35
CA MET A 1 -27.21 -2.55 -74.23
C MET A 1 -26.88 -3.22 -72.90
N LYS A 2 -26.33 -2.47 -71.92
CA LYS A 2 -26.30 -2.72 -70.46
C LYS A 2 -25.84 -4.08 -69.86
N LYS A 3 -24.59 -4.09 -69.36
CA LYS A 3 -24.13 -4.27 -67.94
C LYS A 3 -24.38 -5.57 -67.10
N ASN A 4 -23.34 -5.88 -66.30
CA ASN A 4 -23.23 -6.72 -65.05
C ASN A 4 -22.71 -8.17 -65.26
N SER A 5 -21.49 -8.54 -64.83
CA SER A 5 -20.94 -8.83 -63.46
C SER A 5 -21.20 -10.29 -63.01
N THR A 6 -20.23 -11.22 -63.00
CA THR A 6 -19.27 -11.55 -61.89
C THR A 6 -19.90 -11.57 -60.48
N SER A 7 -19.65 -12.55 -59.58
CA SER A 7 -18.76 -13.72 -59.60
C SER A 7 -19.04 -14.70 -58.44
N ALA A 8 -18.95 -16.02 -58.68
CA ALA A 8 -18.97 -17.13 -57.70
C ALA A 8 -18.62 -18.45 -58.43
N LEU A 9 -18.16 -19.57 -57.82
CA LEU A 9 -17.40 -19.80 -56.58
C LEU A 9 -16.86 -21.26 -56.61
N ILE A 10 -15.55 -21.48 -56.79
CA ILE A 10 -14.92 -22.83 -56.73
C ILE A 10 -13.51 -22.70 -56.12
N PHE A 11 -13.32 -23.13 -54.87
CA PHE A 11 -11.98 -23.28 -54.25
C PHE A 11 -11.98 -24.24 -53.04
N ILE A 12 -12.37 -25.50 -53.26
CA ILE A 12 -12.22 -26.58 -52.26
C ILE A 12 -11.67 -27.82 -52.96
N CYS A 13 -10.35 -28.05 -52.85
CA CYS A 13 -9.71 -29.37 -53.03
C CYS A 13 -8.19 -29.39 -52.74
N THR A 14 -7.49 -28.26 -52.66
CA THR A 14 -6.01 -28.23 -52.59
C THR A 14 -5.40 -28.32 -51.19
N PHE A 15 -6.17 -28.17 -50.10
CA PHE A 15 -5.63 -28.12 -48.74
C PHE A 15 -5.45 -29.47 -48.03
N LEU A 16 -6.04 -30.57 -48.53
CA LEU A 16 -6.01 -31.85 -47.81
C LEU A 16 -4.70 -32.65 -47.98
N VAL A 17 -3.94 -32.39 -49.05
CA VAL A 17 -2.76 -33.21 -49.43
C VAL A 17 -1.50 -32.79 -48.68
N VAL A 18 -1.37 -31.52 -48.28
CA VAL A 18 -0.17 -30.99 -47.61
C VAL A 18 -0.05 -31.51 -46.17
N SER A 19 -1.18 -31.70 -45.48
CA SER A 19 -1.21 -32.07 -44.06
C SER A 19 -0.67 -33.47 -43.75
N ILE A 20 -0.73 -34.41 -44.71
CA ILE A 20 -0.30 -35.81 -44.51
C ILE A 20 1.22 -35.95 -44.59
N VAL A 21 1.89 -35.15 -45.43
CA VAL A 21 3.35 -35.25 -45.67
C VAL A 21 4.16 -34.76 -44.46
N ILE A 22 3.65 -33.75 -43.72
CA ILE A 22 4.34 -33.17 -42.57
C ILE A 22 4.40 -34.16 -41.38
N VAL A 23 3.34 -34.95 -41.16
CA VAL A 23 3.27 -35.91 -40.05
C VAL A 23 4.31 -37.03 -40.19
N MET A 24 4.51 -37.56 -41.41
CA MET A 24 5.46 -38.66 -41.65
C MET A 24 6.94 -38.27 -41.53
N ILE A 25 7.28 -36.98 -41.56
CA ILE A 25 8.66 -36.51 -41.36
C ILE A 25 9.01 -36.44 -39.87
N HIS A 26 8.02 -36.26 -38.98
CA HIS A 26 8.28 -36.05 -37.55
C HIS A 26 8.59 -37.36 -36.80
N GLU A 27 7.92 -38.48 -37.13
CA GLU A 27 8.12 -39.76 -36.42
C GLU A 27 9.47 -40.44 -36.72
N LYS A 28 10.10 -40.13 -37.87
CA LYS A 28 11.33 -40.84 -38.30
C LYS A 28 12.62 -40.35 -37.62
N ASN A 29 12.55 -39.28 -36.83
CA ASN A 29 13.69 -38.74 -36.08
C ASN A 29 13.73 -39.19 -34.59
N ILE A 30 12.84 -40.10 -34.17
CA ILE A 30 12.83 -40.66 -32.80
C ILE A 30 13.20 -42.16 -32.83
N LYS A 31 14.43 -42.50 -33.28
CA LYS A 31 15.18 -43.73 -32.95
C LYS A 31 16.57 -43.76 -33.60
N ALA A 32 17.55 -44.32 -32.89
CA ALA A 32 19.00 -44.26 -33.11
C ALA A 32 19.58 -42.84 -32.89
N THR A 33 20.70 -42.65 -32.18
CA THR A 33 21.85 -43.53 -31.90
C THR A 33 22.24 -43.64 -30.41
N LYS A 34 23.11 -44.61 -30.08
CA LYS A 34 23.71 -44.82 -28.75
C LYS A 34 25.25 -44.74 -28.81
N THR A 35 25.84 -44.28 -27.70
CA THR A 35 27.19 -44.59 -27.16
C THR A 35 28.46 -44.27 -27.98
N ASN A 36 29.29 -43.32 -27.51
CA ASN A 36 30.59 -43.59 -26.84
C ASN A 36 31.22 -42.31 -26.21
N ASP A 37 32.19 -42.53 -25.31
CA ASP A 37 32.82 -41.65 -24.28
C ASP A 37 34.02 -40.80 -24.80
N PRO A 38 34.76 -39.95 -24.03
CA PRO A 38 34.46 -39.02 -22.92
C PRO A 38 34.89 -37.54 -23.19
N THR A 39 34.72 -36.66 -22.19
CA THR A 39 35.40 -35.35 -21.93
C THR A 39 34.82 -34.01 -22.46
N ASN A 40 35.05 -32.96 -21.65
CA ASN A 40 34.89 -31.51 -21.84
C ASN A 40 33.48 -30.85 -21.85
N THR A 41 33.08 -30.42 -20.64
CA THR A 41 32.86 -29.01 -20.23
C THR A 41 32.17 -28.03 -21.19
N ILE A 42 30.96 -27.57 -20.80
CA ILE A 42 30.30 -26.24 -20.96
C ILE A 42 28.78 -26.52 -20.78
N SER A 43 28.19 -26.32 -19.59
CA SER A 43 27.69 -25.05 -19.03
C SER A 43 26.52 -24.41 -19.79
N SER A 44 25.29 -24.77 -19.42
CA SER A 44 24.14 -23.85 -19.38
C SER A 44 23.24 -24.19 -18.20
N LYS A 45 23.18 -23.29 -17.20
CA LYS A 45 22.22 -23.37 -16.10
C LYS A 45 20.85 -22.93 -16.60
N GLU A 46 19.79 -23.61 -16.16
CA GLU A 46 18.44 -23.06 -16.25
C GLU A 46 18.20 -22.16 -15.03
N ASP A 47 18.07 -20.86 -15.26
CA ASP A 47 17.82 -19.89 -14.20
C ASP A 47 16.37 -19.97 -13.70
N LYS A 48 16.18 -20.65 -12.56
CA LYS A 48 14.99 -20.40 -11.72
C LYS A 48 15.10 -19.00 -11.12
N PRO A 49 13.99 -18.25 -10.98
CA PRO A 49 14.00 -17.01 -10.23
C PRO A 49 14.48 -17.30 -8.80
N SER A 50 15.63 -16.74 -8.45
CA SER A 50 16.18 -16.81 -7.11
C SER A 50 15.20 -16.17 -6.13
N ILE A 51 14.94 -16.85 -5.02
CA ILE A 51 14.29 -16.26 -3.84
C ILE A 51 15.01 -14.95 -3.53
N ALA A 52 14.28 -13.83 -3.57
CA ALA A 52 14.84 -12.55 -3.19
C ALA A 52 15.29 -12.66 -1.72
N ILE A 53 16.61 -12.60 -1.51
CA ILE A 53 17.17 -12.33 -0.18
C ILE A 53 16.52 -11.02 0.26
N SER A 54 15.91 -11.00 1.45
CA SER A 54 15.39 -9.76 2.00
C SER A 54 16.57 -8.87 2.33
N GLU A 55 16.96 -8.02 1.38
CA GLU A 55 17.88 -6.91 1.62
C GLU A 55 17.39 -6.17 2.85
N ASN A 56 18.28 -5.93 3.81
CA ASN A 56 17.94 -5.11 4.95
C ASN A 56 17.62 -3.73 4.40
N ARG A 57 16.35 -3.34 4.38
CA ARG A 57 15.91 -2.11 3.70
C ARG A 57 16.43 -0.81 4.33
N PHE A 58 17.17 -0.93 5.44
CA PHE A 58 17.89 0.14 6.09
C PHE A 58 19.42 0.01 5.97
N GLU A 59 19.92 -0.84 5.08
CA GLU A 59 21.36 -0.97 4.82
C GLU A 59 22.00 0.38 4.45
N GLY A 60 23.12 0.70 5.10
CA GLY A 60 23.80 2.00 4.97
C GLY A 60 23.19 3.17 5.75
N LEU A 61 22.09 2.98 6.48
CA LEU A 61 21.48 4.02 7.34
C LEU A 61 21.96 3.90 8.79
N THR A 62 22.08 5.04 9.47
CA THR A 62 22.25 5.07 10.94
C THR A 62 20.92 4.69 11.59
N LEU A 63 20.93 3.62 12.39
CA LEU A 63 19.75 3.16 13.14
C LEU A 63 19.81 3.63 14.60
N THR A 64 18.64 3.70 15.23
CA THR A 64 18.49 4.07 16.63
C THR A 64 17.25 3.42 17.24
N ASN A 65 17.34 3.02 18.50
CA ASN A 65 16.19 2.73 19.38
C ASN A 65 16.01 3.77 20.49
N LYS A 66 16.74 4.90 20.46
CA LYS A 66 16.51 6.02 21.37
C LYS A 66 15.13 6.62 21.10
N ASP A 67 14.47 7.13 22.13
CA ASP A 67 13.15 7.76 21.95
C ASP A 67 13.31 9.16 21.34
N ILE A 68 13.42 9.20 20.02
CA ILE A 68 13.58 10.42 19.22
C ILE A 68 12.24 11.09 18.86
N GLY A 69 11.13 10.37 19.06
CA GLY A 69 9.83 10.70 18.47
C GLY A 69 9.81 10.50 16.95
N ILE A 70 8.71 9.95 16.42
CA ILE A 70 8.54 9.74 14.97
C ILE A 70 7.34 10.56 14.47
N PRO A 71 7.51 11.42 13.45
CA PRO A 71 6.40 12.10 12.81
C PRO A 71 5.53 11.10 12.03
N VAL A 72 4.32 10.86 12.52
CA VAL A 72 3.27 10.11 11.81
C VAL A 72 2.38 11.12 11.11
N ILE A 73 2.54 11.25 9.79
CA ILE A 73 1.89 12.28 8.97
C ILE A 73 0.51 11.80 8.53
N CYS A 74 -0.51 12.62 8.71
CA CYS A 74 -1.89 12.37 8.27
C CYS A 74 -2.23 13.27 7.08
N TYR A 75 -2.47 12.65 5.93
CA TYR A 75 -3.10 13.19 4.74
C TYR A 75 -4.54 12.65 4.62
N HIS A 76 -5.33 13.20 3.72
CA HIS A 76 -6.64 12.65 3.34
C HIS A 76 -6.68 12.43 1.81
N ALA A 77 -7.22 13.39 1.05
CA ALA A 77 -7.30 13.30 -0.41
C ALA A 77 -6.10 13.95 -1.10
N ILE A 78 -5.60 13.32 -2.17
CA ILE A 78 -4.53 13.86 -3.03
C ILE A 78 -5.15 14.25 -4.38
N SER A 79 -5.68 15.47 -4.48
CA SER A 79 -6.63 15.88 -5.53
C SER A 79 -6.24 17.17 -6.23
N GLU A 80 -6.48 17.28 -7.54
CA GLU A 80 -6.29 18.53 -8.29
C GLU A 80 -7.28 19.64 -7.87
N SER A 81 -8.41 19.27 -7.28
CA SER A 81 -9.28 20.21 -6.57
C SER A 81 -8.63 20.58 -5.24
N THR A 82 -8.50 21.87 -4.94
CA THR A 82 -8.04 22.36 -3.62
C THR A 82 -9.13 23.16 -2.91
N ASN A 83 -10.38 22.71 -3.03
CA ASN A 83 -11.57 23.46 -2.58
C ASN A 83 -11.83 23.42 -1.06
N ASN A 84 -11.15 22.54 -0.33
CA ASN A 84 -11.19 22.47 1.13
C ASN A 84 -9.87 21.88 1.67
N ASP A 85 -9.68 21.93 2.98
CA ASP A 85 -8.39 21.62 3.61
C ASP A 85 -8.02 20.12 3.65
N LEU A 86 -8.94 19.20 3.31
CA LEU A 86 -8.62 17.78 3.20
C LEU A 86 -7.91 17.40 1.89
N LEU A 87 -7.87 18.30 0.89
CA LEU A 87 -7.41 18.01 -0.47
C LEU A 87 -6.06 18.69 -0.74
N LEU A 88 -4.98 17.91 -0.73
CA LEU A 88 -3.64 18.35 -1.11
C LEU A 88 -3.39 18.06 -2.60
N SER A 89 -2.89 19.01 -3.38
CA SER A 89 -2.65 18.74 -4.81
C SER A 89 -1.53 17.73 -5.04
N PRO A 90 -1.59 16.88 -6.09
CA PRO A 90 -0.55 15.90 -6.40
C PRO A 90 0.84 16.54 -6.52
N LYS A 91 0.92 17.75 -7.09
CA LYS A 91 2.14 18.56 -7.13
C LYS A 91 2.69 18.89 -5.74
N LYS A 92 1.87 19.39 -4.82
CA LYS A 92 2.31 19.70 -3.46
C LYS A 92 2.73 18.45 -2.69
N PHE A 93 2.02 17.34 -2.88
CA PHE A 93 2.37 16.06 -2.28
C PHE A 93 3.75 15.56 -2.78
N GLU A 94 3.99 15.65 -4.09
CA GLU A 94 5.30 15.34 -4.68
C GLU A 94 6.42 16.27 -4.19
N GLU A 95 6.17 17.58 -4.07
CA GLU A 95 7.12 18.55 -3.46
C GLU A 95 7.48 18.16 -2.01
N GLN A 96 6.53 17.66 -1.23
CA GLN A 96 6.76 17.19 0.14
C GLN A 96 7.56 15.88 0.19
N LEU A 97 7.25 14.89 -0.66
CA LEU A 97 8.04 13.65 -0.73
C LEU A 97 9.46 13.90 -1.23
N ASN A 98 9.64 14.86 -2.15
CA ASN A 98 10.96 15.27 -2.61
C ASN A 98 11.79 15.89 -1.48
N TYR A 99 11.19 16.78 -0.68
CA TYR A 99 11.85 17.31 0.52
C TYR A 99 12.27 16.19 1.48
N LEU A 100 11.37 15.23 1.78
CA LEU A 100 11.69 14.11 2.66
C LEU A 100 12.91 13.33 2.14
N LYS A 101 12.92 12.98 0.85
CA LYS A 101 14.03 12.27 0.21
C LYS A 101 15.34 13.05 0.25
N GLU A 102 15.33 14.32 -0.14
CA GLU A 102 16.52 15.20 -0.16
C GLU A 102 17.11 15.47 1.22
N ASN A 103 16.29 15.34 2.28
CA ASN A 103 16.72 15.55 3.66
C ASN A 103 17.00 14.23 4.41
N ASN A 104 17.10 13.11 3.70
CA ASN A 104 17.38 11.76 4.19
C ASN A 104 16.33 11.20 5.16
N TYR A 105 15.06 11.61 5.05
CA TYR A 105 13.98 10.93 5.77
C TYR A 105 13.69 9.57 5.15
N THR A 106 13.46 8.57 6.00
CA THR A 106 13.14 7.19 5.59
C THR A 106 11.70 6.86 5.99
N PRO A 107 10.78 6.66 5.04
CA PRO A 107 9.45 6.16 5.34
C PRO A 107 9.49 4.74 5.92
N ILE A 108 8.82 4.55 7.05
CA ILE A 108 8.65 3.24 7.71
C ILE A 108 7.21 2.73 7.65
N THR A 109 7.07 1.40 7.66
CA THR A 109 5.76 0.74 7.70
C THR A 109 5.16 0.85 9.10
N MET A 110 3.88 0.52 9.22
CA MET A 110 3.21 0.60 10.52
C MET A 110 3.71 -0.48 11.50
N ASP A 111 4.14 -1.66 11.00
CA ASP A 111 4.78 -2.71 11.80
C ASP A 111 6.16 -2.30 12.35
N GLU A 112 6.92 -1.46 11.62
CA GLU A 112 8.22 -0.96 12.09
C GLU A 112 8.04 0.18 13.10
N LEU A 113 7.02 1.04 12.92
CA LEU A 113 6.62 1.98 13.96
C LEU A 113 6.23 1.24 15.23
N TYR A 114 5.36 0.22 15.14
CA TYR A 114 5.00 -0.62 16.29
C TYR A 114 6.24 -1.26 16.96
N GLY A 115 7.13 -1.82 16.15
CA GLY A 115 8.38 -2.41 16.61
C GLY A 115 9.27 -1.43 17.38
N PHE A 116 9.41 -0.19 16.88
CA PHE A 116 10.15 0.86 17.56
C PHE A 116 9.49 1.28 18.88
N LEU A 117 8.17 1.56 18.83
CA LEU A 117 7.42 2.13 19.95
C LEU A 117 7.20 1.12 21.10
N LYS A 118 7.14 -0.19 20.81
CA LYS A 118 6.68 -1.23 21.75
C LYS A 118 7.56 -2.48 21.85
N GLU A 119 8.51 -2.69 20.93
CA GLU A 119 9.39 -3.89 20.92
C GLU A 119 10.89 -3.55 20.94
N GLU A 120 11.25 -2.30 21.26
CA GLU A 120 12.62 -1.77 21.33
C GLU A 120 13.46 -1.89 20.03
N LYS A 121 12.83 -2.21 18.90
CA LYS A 121 13.51 -2.32 17.61
C LYS A 121 14.09 -0.98 17.16
N GLU A 122 15.18 -1.06 16.41
CA GLU A 122 15.83 0.11 15.82
C GLU A 122 15.15 0.51 14.50
N VAL A 123 15.15 1.81 14.23
CA VAL A 123 14.73 2.41 12.95
C VAL A 123 15.73 3.48 12.53
N PRO A 124 15.75 3.93 11.27
CA PRO A 124 16.61 5.04 10.84
C PRO A 124 16.38 6.31 11.67
N GLU A 125 17.46 7.05 11.98
CA GLU A 125 17.40 8.28 12.80
C GLU A 125 16.45 9.36 12.27
N LYS A 126 16.13 9.35 10.96
CA LYS A 126 15.14 10.22 10.32
C LYS A 126 13.93 9.45 9.83
N SER A 127 13.34 8.62 10.68
CA SER A 127 12.12 7.90 10.33
C SER A 127 10.92 8.84 10.19
N VAL A 128 9.99 8.49 9.31
CA VAL A 128 8.69 9.16 9.11
C VAL A 128 7.65 8.10 8.75
N VAL A 129 6.39 8.29 9.12
CA VAL A 129 5.29 7.43 8.68
C VAL A 129 4.31 8.26 7.86
N LEU A 130 3.90 7.75 6.71
CA LEU A 130 2.95 8.41 5.82
C LEU A 130 1.60 7.71 5.92
N THR A 131 0.57 8.41 6.39
CA THR A 131 -0.79 7.86 6.54
C THR A 131 -1.80 8.70 5.75
N PHE A 132 -2.79 8.02 5.17
CA PHE A 132 -3.93 8.62 4.47
C PHE A 132 -5.21 8.14 5.14
N ASP A 133 -6.10 9.06 5.49
CA ASP A 133 -7.41 8.73 6.07
C ASP A 133 -8.50 8.62 4.98
N ASP A 134 -9.67 8.13 5.39
CA ASP A 134 -10.89 7.89 4.62
C ASP A 134 -10.83 6.83 3.50
N GLY A 135 -9.70 6.66 2.82
CA GLY A 135 -9.57 5.75 1.68
C GLY A 135 -10.20 6.32 0.40
N TYR A 136 -9.92 7.59 0.11
CA TYR A 136 -10.38 8.26 -1.11
C TYR A 136 -9.79 7.63 -2.38
N LYS A 137 -10.55 7.66 -3.47
CA LYS A 137 -10.16 7.10 -4.77
C LYS A 137 -8.87 7.69 -5.33
N ASP A 138 -8.58 8.95 -5.02
CA ASP A 138 -7.37 9.63 -5.47
C ASP A 138 -6.10 9.22 -4.70
N ASN A 139 -6.24 8.52 -3.57
CA ASN A 139 -5.12 7.79 -2.95
C ASN A 139 -4.57 6.74 -3.93
N TYR A 140 -5.43 6.09 -4.71
CA TYR A 140 -5.01 5.18 -5.77
C TYR A 140 -4.63 5.89 -7.07
N THR A 141 -5.42 6.85 -7.56
CA THR A 141 -5.14 7.43 -8.90
C THR A 141 -3.95 8.40 -8.89
N ASN A 142 -3.69 9.08 -7.77
CA ASN A 142 -2.72 10.17 -7.70
C ASN A 142 -1.61 9.88 -6.68
N ALA A 143 -1.95 9.53 -5.42
CA ALA A 143 -0.94 9.31 -4.38
C ALA A 143 -0.08 8.07 -4.65
N PHE A 144 -0.69 6.95 -5.01
CA PHE A 144 0.00 5.67 -5.22
C PHE A 144 1.04 5.70 -6.37
N PRO A 145 0.78 6.26 -7.56
CA PRO A 145 1.82 6.47 -8.58
C PRO A 145 3.00 7.31 -8.10
N ILE A 146 2.75 8.35 -7.29
CA ILE A 146 3.80 9.19 -6.71
C ILE A 146 4.60 8.39 -5.67
N LEU A 147 3.95 7.69 -4.73
CA LEU A 147 4.63 6.80 -3.77
C LEU A 147 5.51 5.75 -4.47
N LYS A 148 5.03 5.15 -5.57
CA LYS A 148 5.81 4.24 -6.43
C LYS A 148 7.04 4.90 -7.04
N LYS A 149 6.94 6.14 -7.55
CA LYS A 149 8.09 6.92 -8.08
C LYS A 149 9.19 7.13 -7.04
N PHE A 150 8.82 7.29 -5.77
CA PHE A 150 9.76 7.50 -4.67
C PHE A 150 10.21 6.19 -3.98
N ASN A 151 9.60 5.04 -4.30
CA ASN A 151 9.70 3.77 -3.55
C ASN A 151 9.36 3.96 -2.05
N PHE A 152 8.38 4.81 -1.76
CA PHE A 152 7.98 5.16 -0.40
C PHE A 152 6.88 4.23 0.14
N LYS A 153 6.99 3.89 1.42
CA LYS A 153 5.98 3.14 2.18
C LYS A 153 4.93 4.10 2.75
N ALA A 154 3.70 3.62 2.86
CA ALA A 154 2.58 4.36 3.43
C ALA A 154 1.49 3.40 3.95
N THR A 155 0.57 3.94 4.74
CA THR A 155 -0.63 3.29 5.24
C THR A 155 -1.87 4.06 4.79
N ILE A 156 -2.94 3.36 4.38
CA ILE A 156 -4.25 3.96 4.10
C ILE A 156 -5.25 3.38 5.10
N TYR A 157 -5.85 4.24 5.92
CA TYR A 157 -6.96 3.91 6.80
C TYR A 157 -8.27 4.05 6.04
N VAL A 158 -8.99 2.94 5.87
CA VAL A 158 -10.16 2.85 4.97
C VAL A 158 -11.47 2.74 5.76
N ILE A 159 -12.46 3.54 5.37
CA ILE A 159 -13.85 3.39 5.83
C ILE A 159 -14.48 2.21 5.09
N SER A 160 -14.72 1.08 5.76
CA SER A 160 -15.00 -0.19 5.06
C SER A 160 -16.34 -0.23 4.33
N ASP A 161 -17.37 0.46 4.82
CA ASP A 161 -18.69 0.52 4.16
C ASP A 161 -18.70 1.48 2.95
N SER A 162 -17.68 2.33 2.78
CA SER A 162 -17.55 3.23 1.63
C SER A 162 -16.78 2.62 0.45
N ILE A 163 -16.26 1.39 0.58
CA ILE A 163 -15.58 0.69 -0.51
C ILE A 163 -16.57 0.43 -1.66
N GLU A 164 -16.15 0.67 -2.90
CA GLU A 164 -16.95 0.73 -4.15
C GLU A 164 -17.77 2.01 -4.37
N ASP A 165 -17.92 2.92 -3.40
CA ASP A 165 -18.59 4.19 -3.66
C ASP A 165 -17.75 5.08 -4.59
N ASN A 166 -18.41 5.91 -5.41
CA ASN A 166 -17.79 6.66 -6.51
C ASN A 166 -16.57 7.54 -6.12
N LEU A 167 -16.51 8.00 -4.87
CA LEU A 167 -15.44 8.86 -4.32
C LEU A 167 -14.31 8.09 -3.64
N TYR A 168 -14.48 6.79 -3.40
CA TYR A 168 -13.62 5.96 -2.59
C TYR A 168 -12.99 4.82 -3.41
N LEU A 169 -12.12 4.05 -2.76
CA LEU A 169 -11.41 2.94 -3.40
C LEU A 169 -12.33 1.75 -3.72
N THR A 170 -12.05 1.04 -4.82
CA THR A 170 -12.62 -0.29 -5.09
C THR A 170 -11.83 -1.39 -4.41
N LYS A 171 -12.41 -2.60 -4.30
CA LYS A 171 -11.69 -3.78 -3.75
C LYS A 171 -10.43 -4.12 -4.54
N GLU A 172 -10.45 -3.96 -5.86
CA GLU A 172 -9.30 -4.22 -6.74
C GLU A 172 -8.18 -3.22 -6.48
N GLN A 173 -8.51 -1.94 -6.33
CA GLN A 173 -7.55 -0.88 -6.01
C GLN A 173 -6.90 -1.10 -4.63
N ILE A 174 -7.71 -1.44 -3.62
CA ILE A 174 -7.24 -1.81 -2.28
C ILE A 174 -6.30 -3.02 -2.37
N LYS A 175 -6.69 -4.05 -3.12
CA LYS A 175 -5.88 -5.26 -3.26
C LYS A 175 -4.56 -5.00 -3.97
N GLU A 176 -4.54 -4.24 -5.07
CA GLU A 176 -3.31 -3.91 -5.80
C GLU A 176 -2.33 -3.13 -4.91
N MET A 177 -2.80 -2.11 -4.20
CA MET A 177 -1.96 -1.34 -3.27
C MET A 177 -1.45 -2.23 -2.13
N SER A 178 -2.30 -3.09 -1.58
CA SER A 178 -1.89 -4.04 -0.54
C SER A 178 -0.85 -5.04 -1.04
N ASP A 179 -1.05 -5.65 -2.21
CA ASP A 179 -0.11 -6.59 -2.83
C ASP A 179 1.26 -5.93 -3.11
N TYR A 180 1.27 -4.65 -3.50
CA TYR A 180 2.49 -3.85 -3.67
C TYR A 180 3.23 -3.53 -2.35
N GLY A 181 2.52 -3.56 -1.21
CA GLY A 181 3.06 -3.25 0.11
C GLY A 181 2.81 -1.82 0.58
N ILE A 182 1.64 -1.27 0.25
CA ILE A 182 0.97 -0.23 1.04
C ILE A 182 0.16 -0.95 2.14
N ASP A 183 0.26 -0.48 3.38
CA ASP A 183 -0.53 -1.02 4.48
C ASP A 183 -1.98 -0.54 4.32
N ILE A 184 -2.96 -1.44 4.43
CA ILE A 184 -4.39 -1.10 4.37
C ILE A 184 -5.00 -1.44 5.72
N GLU A 185 -5.47 -0.43 6.43
CA GLU A 185 -5.81 -0.49 7.85
C GLU A 185 -7.18 0.16 8.12
N SER A 186 -7.69 0.08 9.35
CA SER A 186 -9.09 0.47 9.63
C SER A 186 -9.30 1.96 9.85
N HIS A 187 -10.37 2.53 9.28
CA HIS A 187 -10.97 3.80 9.71
C HIS A 187 -12.40 3.64 10.25
N THR A 188 -12.65 2.56 11.00
CA THR A 188 -13.99 2.06 11.41
C THR A 188 -14.85 1.60 10.23
N GLN A 189 -16.07 1.12 10.52
CA GLN A 189 -16.96 0.64 9.48
C GLN A 189 -17.58 1.80 8.70
N LYS A 190 -18.10 2.82 9.42
CA LYS A 190 -18.97 3.88 8.88
C LYS A 190 -18.47 5.30 9.13
N HIS A 191 -17.19 5.44 9.49
CA HIS A 191 -16.60 6.71 9.93
C HIS A 191 -17.31 7.28 11.18
N ASP A 192 -17.67 6.40 12.11
CA ASP A 192 -18.39 6.75 13.33
C ASP A 192 -17.55 7.63 14.26
N ASN A 193 -18.13 8.68 14.84
CA ASN A 193 -17.50 9.36 15.98
C ASN A 193 -17.55 8.46 17.22
N LEU A 194 -16.51 7.62 17.37
CA LEU A 194 -16.35 6.61 18.41
C LEU A 194 -16.62 7.16 19.81
N SER A 195 -16.23 8.41 20.09
CA SER A 195 -16.42 9.04 21.40
C SER A 195 -17.89 9.19 21.83
N THR A 196 -18.84 9.12 20.89
CA THR A 196 -20.29 9.21 21.13
C THR A 196 -20.98 7.85 21.27
N LEU A 197 -20.28 6.76 20.94
CA LEU A 197 -20.80 5.40 20.97
C LEU A 197 -20.52 4.71 22.32
N ASN A 198 -21.38 3.76 22.70
CA ASN A 198 -21.11 2.85 23.82
C ASN A 198 -20.04 1.81 23.43
N LEU A 199 -19.48 1.10 24.43
CA LEU A 199 -18.37 0.17 24.23
C LEU A 199 -18.67 -0.90 23.17
N ASP A 200 -19.85 -1.51 23.20
CA ASP A 200 -20.19 -2.59 22.28
C ASP A 200 -20.30 -2.11 20.82
N LYS A 201 -20.91 -0.94 20.58
CA LYS A 201 -20.97 -0.36 19.23
C LYS A 201 -19.60 0.08 18.71
N GLN A 202 -18.72 0.59 19.59
CA GLN A 202 -17.33 0.89 19.21
C GLN A 202 -16.60 -0.39 18.83
N TYR A 203 -16.73 -1.47 19.60
CA TYR A 203 -16.15 -2.77 19.28
C TYR A 203 -16.70 -3.35 17.96
N GLU A 204 -18.01 -3.27 17.73
CA GLU A 204 -18.67 -3.76 16.51
C GLU A 204 -18.19 -3.03 15.25
N THR A 205 -18.23 -1.69 15.20
CA THR A 205 -17.76 -0.92 14.04
C THR A 205 -16.26 -1.12 13.77
N MET A 206 -15.46 -1.34 14.82
CA MET A 206 -14.03 -1.64 14.71
C MET A 206 -13.76 -3.06 14.17
N LEU A 207 -14.49 -4.07 14.65
CA LEU A 207 -14.30 -5.47 14.23
C LEU A 207 -14.84 -5.69 12.81
N ASN A 208 -16.02 -5.18 12.48
CA ASN A 208 -16.59 -5.32 11.14
C ASN A 208 -15.67 -4.72 10.07
N SER A 209 -15.06 -3.57 10.36
CA SER A 209 -14.08 -2.91 9.48
C SER A 209 -12.83 -3.76 9.27
N LYS A 210 -12.26 -4.29 10.36
CA LYS A 210 -11.13 -5.24 10.33
C LYS A 210 -11.45 -6.42 9.42
N GLU A 211 -12.51 -7.18 9.72
CA GLU A 211 -12.86 -8.39 8.98
C GLU A 211 -13.16 -8.12 7.49
N ALA A 212 -13.81 -6.99 7.17
CA ALA A 212 -14.09 -6.59 5.79
C ALA A 212 -12.80 -6.32 4.99
N LEU A 213 -11.83 -5.63 5.58
CA LEU A 213 -10.55 -5.31 4.96
C LEU A 213 -9.64 -6.55 4.86
N GLU A 214 -9.53 -7.36 5.92
CA GLU A 214 -8.77 -8.63 5.90
C GLU A 214 -9.30 -9.60 4.84
N LYS A 215 -10.63 -9.60 4.60
CA LYS A 215 -11.26 -10.38 3.53
C LYS A 215 -10.82 -9.95 2.12
N ILE A 216 -10.48 -8.68 1.91
CA ILE A 216 -10.00 -8.15 0.61
C ILE A 216 -8.49 -8.40 0.47
N THR A 217 -7.71 -7.96 1.44
CA THR A 217 -6.22 -7.93 1.39
C THR A 217 -5.59 -9.31 1.60
N LYS A 218 -6.27 -10.20 2.32
CA LYS A 218 -5.73 -11.46 2.87
C LYS A 218 -4.54 -11.26 3.83
N LYS A 219 -4.43 -10.08 4.43
CA LYS A 219 -3.44 -9.70 5.44
C LYS A 219 -4.17 -9.28 6.72
N THR A 220 -3.52 -9.41 7.87
CA THR A 220 -4.07 -8.98 9.17
C THR A 220 -4.08 -7.46 9.28
N VAL A 221 -5.24 -6.89 9.56
CA VAL A 221 -5.45 -5.45 9.82
C VAL A 221 -5.16 -5.21 11.30
N SER A 222 -4.03 -4.57 11.58
CA SER A 222 -3.46 -4.45 12.93
C SER A 222 -3.58 -3.04 13.51
N TYR A 223 -3.99 -2.05 12.72
CA TYR A 223 -3.93 -0.63 13.09
C TYR A 223 -5.23 0.10 12.77
N ILE A 224 -5.54 1.13 13.56
CA ILE A 224 -6.77 1.93 13.40
C ILE A 224 -6.52 3.42 13.58
N ALA A 225 -6.96 4.24 12.64
CA ALA A 225 -7.13 5.67 12.87
C ALA A 225 -8.54 5.94 13.38
N TYR A 226 -8.68 6.80 14.39
CA TYR A 226 -9.99 7.18 14.92
C TYR A 226 -10.61 8.31 14.08
N PRO A 227 -11.84 8.15 13.56
CA PRO A 227 -12.57 9.21 12.86
C PRO A 227 -12.54 10.53 13.62
N PHE A 228 -12.23 11.62 12.90
CA PHE A 228 -12.09 12.98 13.44
C PHE A 228 -11.06 13.13 14.59
N GLY A 229 -10.19 12.12 14.80
CA GLY A 229 -9.30 12.01 15.94
C GLY A 229 -10.02 11.87 17.30
N LYS A 230 -11.30 11.45 17.32
CA LYS A 230 -12.12 11.42 18.55
C LYS A 230 -12.21 10.02 19.16
N TYR A 231 -11.85 9.94 20.43
CA TYR A 231 -11.84 8.72 21.22
C TYR A 231 -12.26 9.01 22.67
N ASN A 232 -12.54 7.96 23.44
CA ASN A 232 -12.80 8.00 24.88
C ASN A 232 -12.21 6.73 25.54
N PRO A 233 -12.30 6.53 26.87
CA PRO A 233 -11.76 5.33 27.52
C PRO A 233 -12.32 3.99 27.00
N ASN A 234 -13.56 3.97 26.50
CA ASN A 234 -14.14 2.78 25.87
C ASN A 234 -13.50 2.50 24.51
N THR A 235 -13.03 3.52 23.77
CA THR A 235 -12.35 3.36 22.48
C THR A 235 -11.08 2.53 22.61
N ARG A 236 -10.30 2.75 23.66
CA ARG A 236 -9.13 1.92 23.98
C ARG A 236 -9.53 0.45 24.19
N ILE A 237 -10.55 0.22 25.03
CA ILE A 237 -11.01 -1.13 25.36
C ILE A 237 -11.58 -1.83 24.12
N ALA A 238 -12.31 -1.12 23.27
CA ALA A 238 -12.85 -1.62 22.01
C ALA A 238 -11.74 -2.01 21.02
N ALA A 239 -10.72 -1.15 20.85
CA ALA A 239 -9.60 -1.41 19.94
C ALA A 239 -8.74 -2.59 20.41
N GLU A 240 -8.45 -2.66 21.72
CA GLU A 240 -7.75 -3.78 22.36
C GLU A 240 -8.54 -5.09 22.18
N LYS A 241 -9.85 -5.08 22.45
CA LYS A 241 -10.74 -6.24 22.29
C LYS A 241 -10.89 -6.69 20.82
N ALA A 242 -10.83 -5.77 19.86
CA ALA A 242 -10.86 -6.07 18.43
C ALA A 242 -9.49 -6.53 17.87
N GLY A 243 -8.44 -6.57 18.71
CA GLY A 243 -7.13 -7.09 18.33
C GLY A 243 -6.24 -6.12 17.55
N TYR A 244 -6.50 -4.81 17.67
CA TYR A 244 -5.58 -3.79 17.15
C TYR A 244 -4.32 -3.69 18.02
N LYS A 245 -3.17 -3.43 17.39
CA LYS A 245 -1.88 -3.19 18.05
C LYS A 245 -1.65 -1.73 18.40
N LEU A 246 -2.05 -0.80 17.50
CA LEU A 246 -2.01 0.64 17.73
C LEU A 246 -3.30 1.32 17.28
N GLY A 247 -3.64 2.43 17.94
CA GLY A 247 -4.76 3.30 17.59
C GLY A 247 -4.35 4.78 17.57
N PHE A 248 -4.76 5.52 16.54
CA PHE A 248 -4.21 6.84 16.22
C PHE A 248 -5.22 7.99 16.33
N ASN A 249 -4.76 9.09 16.91
CA ASN A 249 -5.54 10.33 17.07
C ASN A 249 -5.10 11.42 16.04
N LEU A 250 -5.45 12.69 16.30
CA LEU A 250 -4.97 13.88 15.58
C LEU A 250 -4.54 15.03 16.53
N ALA A 251 -3.95 14.70 17.70
CA ALA A 251 -3.58 15.67 18.74
C ALA A 251 -2.32 16.50 18.39
N GLY A 252 -1.47 16.01 17.49
CA GLY A 252 -0.46 16.83 16.80
C GLY A 252 0.96 16.81 17.33
N GLY A 253 1.29 15.93 18.29
CA GLY A 253 2.66 15.60 18.74
C GLY A 253 3.37 14.55 17.87
N LEU A 254 4.56 14.11 18.31
CA LEU A 254 5.28 12.97 17.73
C LEU A 254 4.85 11.66 18.40
N ALA A 255 4.84 10.57 17.64
CA ALA A 255 4.66 9.22 18.18
C ALA A 255 5.94 8.78 18.90
N ASP A 256 5.84 8.43 20.19
CA ASP A 256 7.01 8.08 21.02
C ASP A 256 6.75 6.86 21.93
N LYS A 257 7.80 6.35 22.58
CA LYS A 257 7.69 5.11 23.37
C LYS A 257 6.77 5.26 24.58
N HIS A 258 6.60 6.47 25.09
CA HIS A 258 5.71 6.80 26.20
C HIS A 258 4.22 6.90 25.82
N ASP A 259 3.87 6.88 24.53
CA ASP A 259 2.46 6.83 24.12
C ASP A 259 1.74 5.58 24.61
N ASN A 260 0.47 5.77 24.99
CA ASN A 260 -0.46 4.65 25.07
C ASN A 260 -0.67 4.08 23.67
N ALA A 261 -0.53 2.75 23.51
CA ALA A 261 -0.65 2.08 22.21
C ALA A 261 -1.93 2.46 21.44
N TYR A 262 -3.02 2.72 22.15
CA TYR A 262 -4.34 3.08 21.59
C TYR A 262 -4.60 4.60 21.60
N ASN A 263 -3.55 5.41 21.65
CA ASN A 263 -3.61 6.85 21.53
C ASN A 263 -2.27 7.40 21.02
N ILE A 264 -1.86 6.99 19.83
CA ILE A 264 -0.67 7.50 19.15
C ILE A 264 -0.99 8.82 18.45
N ASP A 265 -0.10 9.80 18.62
CA ASP A 265 -0.23 11.12 18.01
C ASP A 265 0.11 11.12 16.51
N ARG A 266 -0.61 11.98 15.76
CA ARG A 266 -0.35 12.23 14.32
C ARG A 266 -0.34 13.71 13.97
N LEU A 267 0.46 14.04 12.97
CA LEU A 267 0.61 15.36 12.36
C LEU A 267 -0.34 15.49 11.16
N TYR A 268 -1.50 16.09 11.36
CA TYR A 268 -2.38 16.49 10.26
C TYR A 268 -1.69 17.52 9.34
N ILE A 269 -1.72 17.27 8.03
CA ILE A 269 -1.25 18.18 6.98
C ILE A 269 -2.42 18.59 6.10
N GLY A 270 -2.85 19.84 6.23
CA GLY A 270 -3.92 20.41 5.41
C GLY A 270 -3.48 20.70 3.98
N GLY A 271 -4.40 20.55 3.02
CA GLY A 271 -4.22 20.83 1.60
C GLY A 271 -3.73 22.24 1.29
N ASN A 272 -4.02 23.20 2.16
CA ASN A 272 -3.54 24.57 2.04
C ASN A 272 -2.08 24.78 2.47
N TYR A 273 -1.44 23.79 3.11
CA TYR A 273 -0.05 23.92 3.56
C TYR A 273 0.88 24.26 2.38
N THR A 274 1.78 25.21 2.64
CA THR A 274 2.98 25.45 1.85
C THR A 274 4.07 24.43 2.23
N LEU A 275 5.06 24.24 1.36
CA LEU A 275 6.22 23.39 1.69
C LEU A 275 6.93 23.85 2.98
N SER A 276 7.06 25.16 3.19
CA SER A 276 7.65 25.72 4.42
C SER A 276 6.84 25.39 5.69
N GLN A 277 5.51 25.37 5.60
CA GLN A 277 4.65 24.95 6.72
C GLN A 277 4.77 23.45 6.99
N PHE A 278 4.80 22.62 5.94
CA PHE A 278 5.06 21.18 6.06
C PHE A 278 6.41 20.92 6.75
N ILE A 279 7.49 21.53 6.27
CA ILE A 279 8.84 21.43 6.86
C ILE A 279 8.80 21.86 8.34
N SER A 280 8.18 23.00 8.64
CA SER A 280 8.10 23.48 10.03
C SER A 280 7.26 22.56 10.94
N LYS A 281 6.25 21.86 10.40
CA LYS A 281 5.42 20.92 11.15
C LYS A 281 6.18 19.63 11.48
N ILE A 282 6.96 19.08 10.56
CA ILE A 282 7.74 17.85 10.81
C ILE A 282 9.05 18.07 11.58
N SER A 283 9.66 19.27 11.49
CA SER A 283 10.97 19.55 12.11
C SER A 283 10.93 20.28 13.46
N LYS A 284 9.79 20.87 13.83
CA LYS A 284 9.62 21.64 15.10
C LYS A 284 8.48 21.16 15.97
N THR A 285 7.75 20.12 15.59
CA THR A 285 6.87 19.45 16.55
C THR A 285 7.74 18.67 17.53
N HIS A 286 7.49 18.93 18.81
CA HIS A 286 7.94 18.13 19.92
C HIS A 286 6.71 17.46 20.55
N LYS A 287 6.93 16.66 21.59
CA LYS A 287 5.87 16.18 22.46
C LYS A 287 5.63 17.14 23.63
#